data_AF-A0AAD7H9E4-F1
#
_entry.id   AF-A0AAD7H9E4-F1
#
_cell.length_a   1.000
_cell.length_b   1.000
_cell.length_c   1.000
_cell.angle_alpha   90.00
_cell.angle_beta   90.00
_cell.angle_gamma   90.00
#
_symmetry.space_group_name_H-M   'P 1'
#
loop_
_entity.id
_entity.type
_entity.pdbx_description
1 polymer ?
#
loop_
_entity_poly.entity_id
_entity_poly.type
_entity_poly.pdbx_seq_one_letter_code
_entity_poly.pdbx_strand_id
1 'polypeptide(L)'
;MADLTEDPHLQTCPDFASTDFAGIRSDIVSAGTLIDPEAAEKLRSAWKTSNDAKKVVWDLQVQRDRDATDAIRQAREQEAEREIFYISPSLATI
;
A
#
# COMPACT_ATOMS: atom_id res chain seq x y z
N MET A 1 13.19 -3.21 1.81
CA MET A 1 12.34 -2.04 1.51
C MET A 1 11.60 -1.69 2.79
N ALA A 2 11.45 -0.41 3.11
CA ALA A 2 10.73 -0.01 4.32
C ALA A 2 9.23 -0.20 4.09
N ASP A 3 8.54 -0.80 5.06
CA ASP A 3 7.08 -0.95 5.03
C ASP A 3 6.41 0.42 5.21
N LEU A 4 5.24 0.59 4.58
CA LEU A 4 4.46 1.81 4.68
C LEU A 4 3.50 1.70 5.87
N THR A 5 3.33 2.80 6.61
CA THR A 5 2.44 2.89 7.78
C THR A 5 1.07 3.46 7.44
N GLU A 6 0.89 4.02 6.24
CA GLU A 6 -0.34 4.66 5.77
C GLU A 6 -0.68 4.17 4.37
N ASP A 7 -1.98 3.95 4.11
CA ASP A 7 -2.47 3.49 2.82
C ASP A 7 -2.48 4.63 1.78
N PRO A 8 -1.64 4.58 0.74
CA PRO A 8 -1.59 5.60 -0.32
C PRO A 8 -2.84 5.59 -1.23
N HIS A 9 -3.70 4.57 -1.16
CA HIS A 9 -5.00 4.57 -1.84
C HIS A 9 -6.01 5.51 -1.18
N LEU A 10 -5.83 5.84 0.10
CA LEU A 10 -6.70 6.77 0.82
C LEU A 10 -6.28 8.24 0.65
N GLN A 11 -5.11 8.48 0.06
CA GLN A 11 -4.60 9.84 -0.14
C GLN A 11 -5.28 10.51 -1.34
N THR A 12 -5.70 11.76 -1.14
CA THR A 12 -6.22 12.62 -2.20
C THR A 12 -5.14 13.61 -2.62
N CYS A 13 -5.03 13.86 -3.94
CA CYS A 13 -4.11 14.86 -4.45
C CYS A 13 -4.49 16.24 -3.89
N PRO A 14 -3.53 17.00 -3.31
CA PRO A 14 -3.78 18.38 -2.94
C PRO A 14 -4.21 19.21 -4.14
N ASP A 15 -5.04 20.22 -3.91
CA ASP A 15 -5.35 21.21 -4.93
C ASP A 15 -4.16 22.16 -5.13
N PHE A 16 -3.23 21.75 -6.00
CA PHE A 16 -2.05 22.55 -6.32
C PHE A 16 -2.36 23.86 -7.05
N ALA A 17 -3.62 24.12 -7.46
CA ALA A 17 -4.04 25.41 -8.01
C ALA A 17 -4.49 26.40 -6.91
N SER A 18 -4.76 25.92 -5.68
CA SER A 18 -5.11 26.75 -4.52
C SER A 18 -4.06 27.84 -4.26
N THR A 19 -4.48 28.95 -3.65
CA THR A 19 -3.60 30.03 -3.21
C THR A 19 -2.51 29.57 -2.25
N ASP A 20 -2.75 28.48 -1.50
CA ASP A 20 -1.79 27.92 -0.54
C ASP A 20 -0.47 27.49 -1.21
N PHE A 21 -0.54 27.10 -2.48
CA PHE A 21 0.62 26.67 -3.27
C PHE A 21 1.16 27.75 -4.20
N ALA A 22 0.62 28.97 -4.16
CA ALA A 22 0.99 30.05 -5.08
C ALA A 22 2.48 30.41 -5.01
N GLY A 23 3.08 30.36 -3.81
CA GLY A 23 4.51 30.61 -3.64
C GLY A 23 5.38 29.59 -4.40
N ILE A 24 5.11 28.30 -4.21
CA ILE A 24 5.84 27.22 -4.89
C ILE A 24 5.61 27.29 -6.40
N ARG A 25 4.39 27.58 -6.87
CA ARG A 25 4.13 27.77 -8.30
C ARG A 25 4.91 28.96 -8.87
N SER A 26 4.95 30.09 -8.15
CA SER A 26 5.72 31.26 -8.53
C SER A 26 7.22 30.96 -8.63
N ASP A 27 7.77 30.15 -7.72
CA ASP A 27 9.17 29.72 -7.77
C ASP A 27 9.43 28.83 -9.01
N ILE A 28 8.53 27.90 -9.32
CA ILE A 28 8.62 27.04 -10.51
C ILE A 28 8.55 27.86 -11.80
N VAL A 29 7.63 28.82 -11.87
CA VAL A 29 7.48 29.74 -13.00
C VAL A 29 8.74 30.58 -13.17
N SER A 30 9.26 31.14 -12.07
CA SER A 30 10.46 32.00 -12.09
C SER A 30 11.73 31.23 -12.45
N ALA A 31 11.79 29.94 -12.16
CA ALA A 31 12.92 29.08 -12.47
C ALA A 31 12.93 28.53 -13.91
N GLY A 32 11.92 28.79 -14.73
CA GLY A 32 11.80 28.18 -16.05
C GLY A 32 10.87 28.91 -17.03
N THR A 33 10.38 28.17 -18.03
CA THR A 33 9.46 28.66 -19.07
C THR A 33 7.99 28.29 -18.81
N LEU A 34 7.69 27.65 -17.68
CA LEU A 34 6.33 27.23 -17.37
C LEU A 34 5.49 28.43 -16.94
N ILE A 35 4.23 28.45 -17.35
CA ILE A 35 3.23 29.38 -16.81
C ILE A 35 2.55 28.79 -15.58
N ASP A 36 1.92 29.63 -14.74
CA ASP A 36 1.30 29.21 -13.47
C ASP A 36 0.41 27.93 -13.55
N PRO A 37 -0.51 27.78 -14.52
CA PRO A 37 -1.30 26.55 -14.62
C PRO A 37 -0.44 25.32 -14.96
N GLU A 38 0.62 25.47 -15.75
CA GLU A 38 1.54 24.37 -16.06
C GLU A 38 2.38 23.97 -14.83
N ALA A 39 2.73 24.93 -13.97
CA ALA A 39 3.38 24.66 -12.69
C ALA A 39 2.48 23.84 -11.75
N ALA A 40 1.19 24.18 -11.66
CA ALA A 40 0.21 23.40 -10.90
C ALA A 40 0.10 21.97 -11.43
N GLU A 41 0.06 21.79 -12.76
CA GLU A 41 0.01 20.45 -13.35
C GLU A 41 1.28 19.65 -13.14
N LYS A 42 2.44 20.31 -13.15
CA LYS A 42 3.71 19.64 -12.87
C LYS A 42 3.74 19.08 -11.45
N LEU A 43 3.25 19.84 -10.47
CA LEU A 43 3.11 19.39 -9.08
C LEU A 43 2.14 18.21 -8.97
N ARG A 44 0.98 18.30 -9.62
CA ARG A 44 0.00 17.21 -9.65
C ARG A 44 0.57 15.93 -10.25
N SER A 45 1.27 16.04 -11.37
CA SER A 45 1.92 14.91 -12.04
C SER A 45 2.98 14.27 -11.14
N ALA A 46 3.84 15.08 -10.52
CA ALA A 46 4.87 14.59 -9.61
C ALA A 46 4.27 13.88 -8.39
N TRP A 47 3.22 14.45 -7.79
CA TRP A 47 2.50 13.82 -6.69
C TRP A 47 1.90 12.48 -7.10
N LYS A 48 1.23 12.43 -8.26
CA LYS A 48 0.62 11.19 -8.77
C LYS A 48 1.65 10.10 -8.99
N THR A 49 2.78 10.41 -9.63
CA THR A 49 3.87 9.43 -9.85
C THR A 49 4.41 8.90 -8.52
N SER A 50 4.59 9.77 -7.52
CA SER A 50 5.04 9.34 -6.18
C SER A 50 4.00 8.46 -5.49
N ASN A 51 2.72 8.84 -5.55
CA ASN A 51 1.63 8.09 -4.92
C ASN A 51 1.42 6.72 -5.57
N ASP A 52 1.51 6.64 -6.91
CA ASP A 52 1.40 5.39 -7.65
C ASP A 52 2.55 4.43 -7.28
N ALA A 53 3.77 4.93 -7.11
CA ALA A 53 4.89 4.12 -6.63
C ALA A 53 4.66 3.60 -5.20
N LYS A 54 4.11 4.42 -4.31
CA LYS A 54 3.75 3.99 -2.94
C LYS A 54 2.65 2.92 -2.96
N LYS A 55 1.64 3.05 -3.83
CA LYS A 55 0.57 2.05 -3.99
C LYS A 55 1.11 0.67 -4.36
N VAL A 56 2.09 0.60 -5.25
CA VAL A 56 2.76 -0.68 -5.59
C VAL A 56 3.41 -1.31 -4.36
N VAL A 57 4.12 -0.51 -3.55
CA VAL A 57 4.75 -1.00 -2.31
C VAL A 57 3.69 -1.48 -1.30
N TRP A 58 2.62 -0.70 -1.14
CA TRP A 58 1.51 -1.05 -0.25
C TRP A 58 0.81 -2.35 -0.68
N ASP A 59 0.51 -2.50 -1.98
CA ASP A 59 -0.16 -3.68 -2.49
C ASP A 59 0.69 -4.93 -2.26
N LEU A 60 2.02 -4.84 -2.42
CA LEU A 60 2.95 -5.93 -2.09
C LEU A 60 2.93 -6.27 -0.60
N GLN A 61 2.89 -5.27 0.28
CA GLN A 61 2.78 -5.47 1.72
C GLN A 61 1.48 -6.17 2.09
N VAL A 62 0.34 -5.71 1.54
CA VAL A 62 -0.97 -6.33 1.77
C VAL A 62 -1.00 -7.79 1.30
N GLN A 63 -0.40 -8.11 0.14
CA GLN A 63 -0.32 -9.49 -0.33
C GLN A 63 0.56 -10.35 0.59
N ARG A 64 1.74 -9.86 0.97
CA ARG A 64 2.63 -10.56 1.92
C ARG A 64 1.93 -10.87 3.23
N ASP A 65 1.18 -9.90 3.77
CA ASP A 65 0.49 -10.04 5.05
C ASP A 65 -0.70 -11.02 4.94
N ARG A 66 -1.38 -11.06 3.79
CA ARG A 66 -2.41 -12.07 3.47
C ARG A 66 -1.82 -13.46 3.38
N ASP A 67 -0.75 -13.63 2.60
CA ASP A 67 -0.08 -14.91 2.42
C ASP A 67 0.43 -15.48 3.75
N ALA A 68 0.97 -14.62 4.62
CA ALA A 68 1.40 -15.01 5.96
C ALA A 68 0.21 -15.47 6.82
N THR A 69 -0.91 -14.75 6.77
CA THR A 69 -2.13 -15.10 7.51
C THR A 69 -2.71 -16.43 7.03
N ASP A 70 -2.77 -16.64 5.72
CA ASP A 70 -3.29 -17.87 5.13
C ASP A 70 -2.37 -19.07 5.41
N ALA A 71 -1.05 -18.88 5.39
CA ALA A 71 -0.10 -19.92 5.77
C ALA A 71 -0.27 -20.37 7.24
N ILE A 72 -0.49 -19.42 8.16
CA ILE A 72 -0.77 -19.73 9.57
C ILE A 72 -2.09 -20.50 9.71
N ARG A 73 -3.15 -20.11 8.96
CA ARG A 73 -4.43 -20.82 8.97
C ARG A 73 -4.27 -22.26 8.50
N GLN A 74 -3.60 -22.46 7.36
CA GLN A 74 -3.36 -23.78 6.79
C GLN A 74 -2.53 -24.66 7.73
N ALA A 75 -1.50 -24.11 8.38
CA ALA A 75 -0.70 -24.86 9.35
C ALA A 75 -1.56 -25.36 10.54
N ARG A 76 -2.44 -24.49 11.07
CA ARG A 76 -3.36 -24.86 12.16
C ARG A 76 -4.36 -25.93 11.75
N GLU A 77 -4.90 -25.83 10.54
CA GLU A 77 -5.83 -26.83 9.99
C GLU A 77 -5.14 -28.19 9.83
N GLN A 78 -3.92 -28.21 9.28
CA GLN A 78 -3.13 -29.45 9.14
C GLN A 78 -2.75 -30.06 10.49
N GLU A 79 -2.43 -29.23 11.49
CA GLU A 79 -2.16 -29.71 12.85
C GLU A 79 -3.42 -30.34 13.47
N ALA A 80 -4.58 -29.69 13.35
CA ALA A 80 -5.85 -30.21 13.85
C ALA A 80 -6.25 -31.54 13.17
N GLU A 81 -6.07 -31.64 11.85
CA GLU A 81 -6.31 -32.89 11.11
C GLU A 81 -5.40 -34.03 11.57
N ARG A 82 -4.12 -33.74 11.81
CA ARG A 82 -3.15 -34.72 12.34
C ARG A 82 -3.50 -35.17 13.75
N GLU A 83 -3.94 -34.24 14.61
CA GLU A 83 -4.33 -34.54 15.99
C GLU A 83 -5.59 -35.41 16.05
N ILE A 84 -6.61 -35.12 15.22
CA ILE A 84 -7.82 -35.95 15.07
C ILE A 84 -7.45 -37.36 14.59
N PHE A 85 -6.59 -37.46 13.56
CA PHE A 85 -6.13 -38.75 13.06
C PHE A 85 -5.35 -39.56 14.12
N TYR A 86 -4.56 -38.90 14.97
CA TYR A 86 -3.77 -39.55 16.02
C TYR A 86 -4.60 -40.03 17.23
N ILE A 87 -5.75 -39.40 17.51
CA ILE A 87 -6.66 -39.80 18.61
C ILE A 87 -7.54 -41.01 18.22
N SER A 88 -7.82 -41.21 16.92
CA SER A 88 -8.72 -42.26 16.43
C SER A 88 -8.23 -43.73 16.38
N PRO A 89 -6.94 -44.13 16.50
CA PRO A 89 -6.59 -45.56 16.49
C PRO A 89 -6.92 -46.27 17.82
N SER A 90 -7.11 -45.52 18.92
CA SER A 90 -7.21 -46.10 20.27
C SER A 90 -8.61 -46.62 20.65
N LEU A 91 -9.64 -46.41 19.83
CA LEU A 91 -11.01 -46.86 20.14
C LEU A 91 -11.46 -48.14 19.40
N ALA A 92 -10.57 -48.78 18.63
CA ALA A 92 -10.88 -50.01 17.89
C ALA A 92 -10.41 -51.32 18.58
N THR A 93 -10.20 -51.32 19.89
CA THR A 93 -9.85 -52.56 20.62
C THR A 93 -10.50 -52.59 21.99
N ILE A 94 -11.77 -53.03 22.04
CA ILE A 94 -12.38 -53.83 23.13
C ILE A 94 -13.43 -54.74 22.50
#